data_AF-A0A3B8UE40-F1
#
_entry.id   AF-A0A3B8UE40-F1
#
_cell.length_a   1.000
_cell.length_b   1.000
_cell.length_c   1.000
_cell.angle_alpha   90.00
_cell.angle_beta   90.00
_cell.angle_gamma   90.00
#
_symmetry.space_group_name_H-M   'P 1'
#
loop_
_entity.id
_entity.type
_entity.pdbx_description
1 polymer ?
#
loop_
_entity_poly.entity_id
_entity_poly.type
_entity_poly.pdbx_seq_one_letter_code
_entity_poly.pdbx_strand_id
1 'polypeptide(L)'
;MAKINQSTSKQDCVVHEHPVPPEEMHRYSMVRDPSAEEDIASYVHGQARDEVVHHVERVKSEFVAGKEYEIWDVTTDKNRWWVITNGTNLYSQKHFPSLDYTLSFHIGLMMRVMSKSRGADADDPHPFDEVFRRLQQAGDRLERAVEAEEYQAVAMQLRECLLSVSSVMQRRVSLPEDIVRPKAADFNGWSELFLNHLCPGRKNEAVRKYLKAHSEKTWALVGALTHDRNAEEMPSSIAMAAVDTLVTDHLQLVMQEQVARFKECPNCNSRKIRSHFDILIEPDGEYYETCGSCDWSSHPGYEDDVVEKEGVNG
;
A
#
# COMPACT_ATOMS: atom_id res chain seq x y z
N MET A 1 -78.62 -14.54 -12.95
CA MET A 1 -78.03 -15.67 -12.19
C MET A 1 -77.18 -16.51 -13.14
N ALA A 2 -75.86 -16.38 -13.11
CA ALA A 2 -74.91 -17.44 -13.52
C ALA A 2 -73.46 -16.97 -13.25
N LYS A 3 -72.65 -17.93 -12.82
CA LYS A 3 -71.33 -17.88 -12.16
C LYS A 3 -70.22 -17.22 -13.01
N ILE A 4 -69.38 -16.43 -12.35
CA ILE A 4 -68.03 -16.09 -12.85
C ILE A 4 -67.03 -17.01 -12.15
N ASN A 5 -66.28 -17.77 -12.96
CA ASN A 5 -65.21 -18.68 -12.57
C ASN A 5 -64.08 -17.94 -11.83
N GLN A 6 -63.71 -18.43 -10.65
CA GLN A 6 -62.41 -18.15 -10.04
C GLN A 6 -61.41 -19.21 -10.54
N SER A 7 -60.43 -18.80 -11.36
CA SER A 7 -59.18 -19.54 -11.53
C SER A 7 -58.05 -18.72 -10.90
N THR A 8 -57.82 -18.93 -9.61
CA THR A 8 -56.63 -18.43 -8.93
C THR A 8 -55.53 -19.48 -9.06
N SER A 9 -54.58 -19.27 -9.98
CA SER A 9 -53.31 -19.99 -9.95
C SER A 9 -52.51 -19.48 -8.74
N LYS A 10 -52.38 -20.31 -7.70
CA LYS A 10 -51.38 -20.10 -6.66
C LYS A 10 -49.99 -20.28 -7.29
N GLN A 11 -49.31 -19.18 -7.56
CA GLN A 11 -47.85 -19.19 -7.53
C GLN A 11 -47.48 -19.31 -6.05
N ASP A 12 -46.98 -20.49 -5.67
CA ASP A 12 -46.42 -20.69 -4.34
C ASP A 12 -45.20 -19.77 -4.19
N CYS A 13 -45.34 -18.73 -3.37
CA CYS A 13 -44.20 -17.97 -2.88
C CYS A 13 -43.38 -18.91 -2.01
N VAL A 14 -42.29 -19.45 -2.56
CA VAL A 14 -41.31 -20.21 -1.78
C VAL A 14 -40.56 -19.20 -0.92
N VAL A 15 -40.97 -19.08 0.33
CA VAL A 15 -40.19 -18.38 1.36
C VAL A 15 -39.09 -19.34 1.77
N HIS A 16 -37.85 -19.06 1.40
CA HIS A 16 -36.70 -19.83 1.86
C HIS A 16 -36.63 -19.77 3.38
N GLU A 17 -36.58 -20.93 4.05
CA GLU A 17 -36.34 -20.98 5.49
C GLU A 17 -34.92 -20.49 5.77
N HIS A 18 -34.80 -19.42 6.55
CA HIS A 18 -33.51 -18.91 7.00
C HIS A 18 -32.89 -19.85 8.05
N PRO A 19 -31.56 -20.03 8.04
CA PRO A 19 -30.56 -19.33 7.22
C PRO A 19 -30.33 -20.00 5.85
N VAL A 20 -30.10 -19.17 4.83
CA VAL A 20 -29.72 -19.59 3.47
C VAL A 20 -28.38 -20.35 3.54
N PRO A 21 -28.21 -21.47 2.81
CA PRO A 21 -26.92 -22.16 2.75
C PRO A 21 -25.79 -21.22 2.31
N PRO A 22 -24.59 -21.29 2.91
CA PRO A 22 -23.46 -20.40 2.57
C PRO A 22 -23.14 -20.42 1.07
N GLU A 23 -23.24 -21.61 0.47
CA GLU A 23 -23.05 -21.82 -0.97
C GLU A 23 -24.07 -21.10 -1.84
N GLU A 24 -25.19 -20.62 -1.32
CA GLU A 24 -26.23 -19.90 -2.06
C GLU A 24 -26.27 -18.40 -1.74
N MET A 25 -25.53 -17.95 -0.72
CA MET A 25 -25.49 -16.55 -0.30
C MET A 25 -24.89 -15.63 -1.37
N HIS A 26 -24.01 -16.16 -2.24
CA HIS A 26 -23.41 -15.43 -3.35
C HIS A 26 -24.43 -14.82 -4.34
N ARG A 27 -25.67 -15.32 -4.37
CA ARG A 27 -26.74 -14.82 -5.26
C ARG A 27 -27.35 -13.50 -4.82
N TYR A 28 -27.07 -13.07 -3.58
CA TYR A 28 -27.73 -11.92 -2.95
C TYR A 28 -26.78 -10.73 -2.68
N SER A 29 -25.50 -10.86 -3.01
CA SER A 29 -24.51 -9.77 -2.83
C SER A 29 -24.55 -8.79 -4.01
N MET A 30 -24.68 -7.49 -3.73
CA MET A 30 -24.97 -6.46 -4.76
C MET A 30 -23.74 -5.98 -5.56
N VAL A 31 -22.52 -6.26 -5.10
CA VAL A 31 -21.27 -5.91 -5.80
C VAL A 31 -20.26 -7.03 -5.57
N ARG A 32 -20.02 -7.87 -6.59
CA ARG A 32 -19.02 -8.95 -6.54
C ARG A 32 -17.70 -8.49 -7.13
N ASP A 33 -16.61 -8.96 -6.54
CA ASP A 33 -15.24 -8.74 -6.99
C ASP A 33 -14.56 -10.12 -6.97
N PRO A 34 -14.72 -10.93 -8.04
CA PRO A 34 -14.35 -12.34 -8.02
C PRO A 34 -12.88 -12.59 -7.68
N SER A 35 -11.99 -11.73 -8.17
CA SER A 35 -10.56 -11.81 -7.85
C SER A 35 -10.29 -11.52 -6.38
N ALA A 36 -10.91 -10.48 -5.80
CA ALA A 36 -10.75 -10.19 -4.38
C ALA A 36 -11.36 -11.29 -3.49
N GLU A 37 -12.47 -11.90 -3.91
CA GLU A 37 -13.05 -13.08 -3.25
C GLU A 37 -12.07 -14.26 -3.26
N GLU A 38 -11.40 -14.51 -4.38
CA GLU A 38 -10.41 -15.58 -4.54
C GLU A 38 -9.11 -15.32 -3.76
N ASP A 39 -8.64 -14.07 -3.70
CA ASP A 39 -7.49 -13.67 -2.89
C ASP A 39 -7.73 -13.95 -1.40
N ILE A 40 -8.92 -13.59 -0.92
CA ILE A 40 -9.32 -13.79 0.47
C ILE A 40 -9.52 -15.28 0.77
N ALA A 41 -10.13 -16.04 -0.15
CA ALA A 41 -10.26 -17.49 -0.02
C ALA A 41 -8.88 -18.17 0.04
N SER A 42 -7.97 -17.78 -0.84
CA SER A 42 -6.60 -18.29 -0.91
C SER A 42 -5.81 -17.97 0.36
N TYR A 43 -5.95 -16.74 0.88
CA TYR A 43 -5.36 -16.33 2.15
C TYR A 43 -5.87 -17.20 3.30
N VAL A 44 -7.19 -17.41 3.40
CA VAL A 44 -7.79 -18.23 4.46
C VAL A 44 -7.32 -19.67 4.34
N HIS A 45 -7.24 -20.23 3.14
CA HIS A 45 -6.70 -21.58 2.94
C HIS A 45 -5.22 -21.67 3.36
N GLY A 46 -4.41 -20.63 3.10
CA GLY A 46 -3.02 -20.57 3.53
C GLY A 46 -2.84 -20.57 5.05
N GLN A 47 -3.73 -19.90 5.79
CA GLN A 47 -3.69 -19.77 7.25
C GLN A 47 -4.41 -20.91 7.99
N ALA A 48 -5.49 -21.43 7.42
CA ALA A 48 -6.30 -22.52 7.93
C ALA A 48 -6.28 -23.70 6.93
N ARG A 49 -5.11 -24.32 6.78
CA ARG A 49 -4.83 -25.33 5.73
C ARG A 49 -5.71 -26.56 5.77
N ASP A 50 -6.33 -26.84 6.91
CA ASP A 50 -7.23 -27.98 7.11
C ASP A 50 -8.71 -27.62 6.89
N GLU A 51 -9.01 -26.39 6.46
CA GLU A 51 -10.37 -25.88 6.21
C GLU A 51 -10.61 -25.59 4.71
N VAL A 52 -11.85 -25.84 4.29
CA VAL A 52 -12.32 -25.58 2.91
C VAL A 52 -13.28 -24.39 2.94
N VAL A 53 -12.98 -23.37 2.14
CA VAL A 53 -13.81 -22.16 2.03
C VAL A 53 -15.04 -22.46 1.17
N HIS A 54 -16.24 -22.24 1.73
CA HIS A 54 -17.52 -22.38 1.02
C HIS A 54 -18.09 -21.04 0.57
N HIS A 55 -17.80 -19.96 1.31
CA HIS A 55 -18.38 -18.66 1.04
C HIS A 55 -17.44 -17.54 1.48
N VAL A 56 -17.35 -16.49 0.64
CA VAL A 56 -16.61 -15.26 0.89
C VAL A 56 -17.51 -14.09 0.49
N GLU A 57 -17.71 -13.13 1.38
CA GLU A 57 -18.45 -11.90 1.08
C GLU A 57 -17.81 -10.69 1.75
N ARG A 58 -17.67 -9.58 1.03
CA ARG A 58 -17.25 -8.30 1.63
C ARG A 58 -18.42 -7.65 2.34
N VAL A 59 -18.35 -7.55 3.66
CA VAL A 59 -19.44 -7.03 4.50
C VAL A 59 -19.34 -5.54 4.71
N LYS A 60 -18.11 -5.00 4.80
CA LYS A 60 -17.89 -3.57 5.08
C LYS A 60 -16.56 -3.11 4.49
N SER A 61 -16.50 -1.85 4.11
CA SER A 61 -15.25 -1.12 3.87
C SER A 61 -15.23 0.11 4.77
N GLU A 62 -14.11 0.37 5.44
CA GLU A 62 -13.95 1.51 6.34
C GLU A 62 -12.60 2.20 6.14
N PHE A 63 -12.59 3.53 6.09
CA PHE A 63 -11.37 4.32 5.92
C PHE A 63 -10.87 4.82 7.27
N VAL A 64 -9.70 4.35 7.69
CA VAL A 64 -9.05 4.79 8.94
C VAL A 64 -7.65 5.29 8.62
N ALA A 65 -7.36 6.53 9.04
CA ALA A 65 -6.09 7.21 8.76
C ALA A 65 -5.69 7.20 7.27
N GLY A 66 -6.67 7.36 6.38
CA GLY A 66 -6.46 7.41 4.92
C GLY A 66 -6.24 6.05 4.24
N LYS A 67 -6.36 4.94 4.97
CA LYS A 67 -6.26 3.57 4.43
C LYS A 67 -7.62 2.89 4.44
N GLU A 68 -7.92 2.15 3.38
CA GLU A 68 -9.18 1.41 3.21
C GLU A 68 -9.08 0.00 3.80
N TYR A 69 -9.78 -0.27 4.91
CA TYR A 69 -9.90 -1.60 5.50
C TYR A 69 -11.14 -2.28 4.93
N GLU A 70 -10.93 -3.33 4.15
CA GLU A 70 -12.01 -4.20 3.70
C GLU A 70 -12.19 -5.31 4.71
N ILE A 71 -13.45 -5.54 5.12
CA ILE A 71 -13.82 -6.58 6.06
C ILE A 71 -14.69 -7.60 5.35
N TRP A 72 -14.21 -8.83 5.36
CA TRP A 72 -14.78 -9.97 4.68
C TRP A 72 -15.31 -10.99 5.70
N ASP A 73 -16.45 -11.56 5.38
CA ASP A 73 -17.04 -12.70 6.09
C ASP A 73 -16.75 -13.96 5.29
N VAL A 74 -16.04 -14.90 5.91
CA VAL A 74 -15.63 -16.14 5.28
C VAL A 74 -16.21 -17.30 6.06
N THR A 75 -16.97 -18.16 5.38
CA THR A 75 -17.50 -19.40 5.95
C THR A 75 -16.73 -20.58 5.36
N THR A 76 -16.19 -21.42 6.24
CA THR A 76 -15.53 -22.67 5.90
C THR A 76 -16.39 -23.88 6.33
N ASP A 77 -15.92 -25.08 6.02
CA ASP A 77 -16.51 -26.35 6.44
C ASP A 77 -16.53 -26.51 7.98
N LYS A 78 -15.64 -25.81 8.70
CA LYS A 78 -15.51 -25.92 10.17
C LYS A 78 -15.87 -24.67 10.93
N ASN A 79 -15.51 -23.50 10.40
CA ASN A 79 -15.50 -22.25 11.15
C ASN A 79 -16.03 -21.09 10.30
N ARG A 80 -16.22 -19.95 10.97
CA ARG A 80 -16.54 -18.68 10.32
C ARG A 80 -15.55 -17.62 10.79
N TRP A 81 -15.06 -16.83 9.86
CA TRP A 81 -13.94 -15.91 10.04
C TRP A 81 -14.33 -14.50 9.62
N TRP A 82 -13.85 -13.52 10.38
CA TRP A 82 -13.67 -12.16 9.85
C TRP A 82 -12.27 -12.07 9.26
N VAL A 83 -12.16 -11.67 8.00
CA VAL A 83 -10.86 -11.35 7.37
C VAL A 83 -10.80 -9.85 7.14
N ILE A 84 -9.80 -9.18 7.68
CA ILE A 84 -9.64 -7.71 7.58
C ILE A 84 -8.33 -7.41 6.85
N THR A 85 -8.38 -6.60 5.80
CA THR A 85 -7.23 -6.22 4.94
C THR A 85 -6.38 -5.08 5.53
N ASN A 86 -5.31 -4.63 4.84
CA ASN A 86 -4.26 -3.72 5.33
C ASN A 86 -3.44 -4.26 6.51
N GLY A 87 -2.81 -5.41 6.27
CA GLY A 87 -2.25 -6.27 7.32
C GLY A 87 -3.11 -7.52 7.46
N THR A 88 -3.46 -8.13 6.31
CA THR A 88 -4.51 -9.15 6.19
C THR A 88 -4.38 -10.20 7.27
N ASN A 89 -5.45 -10.40 8.02
CA ASN A 89 -5.50 -11.38 9.11
C ASN A 89 -6.93 -11.91 9.32
N LEU A 90 -7.03 -13.15 9.82
CA LEU A 90 -8.29 -13.82 10.14
C LEU A 90 -8.59 -13.78 11.64
N TYR A 91 -9.86 -13.61 11.98
CA TYR A 91 -10.36 -13.58 13.34
C TYR A 91 -11.56 -14.50 13.47
N SER A 92 -11.51 -15.46 14.39
CA SER A 92 -12.62 -16.38 14.61
C SER A 92 -13.84 -15.63 15.11
N GLN A 93 -14.98 -15.73 14.41
CA GLN A 93 -16.23 -15.07 14.86
C GLN A 93 -16.70 -15.60 16.22
N LYS A 94 -16.29 -16.82 16.61
CA LYS A 94 -16.56 -17.38 17.95
C LYS A 94 -15.88 -16.59 19.07
N HIS A 95 -14.67 -16.09 18.82
CA HIS A 95 -13.88 -15.31 19.78
C HIS A 95 -14.06 -13.81 19.59
N PHE A 96 -14.45 -13.40 18.38
CA PHE A 96 -14.61 -12.03 17.93
C PHE A 96 -16.02 -11.82 17.34
N PRO A 97 -17.09 -11.87 18.17
CA PRO A 97 -18.47 -11.84 17.67
C PRO A 97 -18.92 -10.46 17.18
N SER A 98 -18.24 -9.38 17.59
CA SER A 98 -18.55 -8.02 17.17
C SER A 98 -17.56 -7.55 16.11
N LEU A 99 -18.07 -7.20 14.93
CA LEU A 99 -17.29 -6.66 13.82
C LEU A 99 -16.52 -5.40 14.22
N ASP A 100 -17.18 -4.43 14.87
CA ASP A 100 -16.57 -3.15 15.23
C ASP A 100 -15.47 -3.32 16.30
N TYR A 101 -15.66 -4.24 17.25
CA TYR A 101 -14.60 -4.62 18.21
C TYR A 101 -13.40 -5.25 17.50
N THR A 102 -13.67 -6.15 16.55
CA THR A 102 -12.64 -6.86 15.78
C THR A 102 -11.83 -5.89 14.94
N LEU A 103 -12.50 -4.95 14.27
CA LEU A 103 -11.86 -3.90 13.48
C LEU A 103 -10.99 -3.00 14.37
N SER A 104 -11.49 -2.55 15.51
CA SER A 104 -10.72 -1.74 16.46
C SER A 104 -9.49 -2.47 16.98
N PHE A 105 -9.63 -3.76 17.31
CA PHE A 105 -8.53 -4.62 17.74
C PHE A 105 -7.49 -4.80 16.63
N HIS A 106 -7.95 -5.09 15.40
CA HIS A 106 -7.09 -5.24 14.22
C HIS A 106 -6.29 -3.97 13.95
N ILE A 107 -6.93 -2.82 13.92
CA ILE A 107 -6.26 -1.53 13.71
C ILE A 107 -5.21 -1.29 14.80
N GLY A 108 -5.56 -1.47 16.08
CA GLY A 108 -4.61 -1.29 17.17
C GLY A 108 -3.46 -2.29 17.18
N LEU A 109 -3.70 -3.53 16.74
CA LEU A 109 -2.66 -4.54 16.53
C LEU A 109 -1.74 -4.14 15.39
N MET A 110 -2.29 -3.80 14.22
CA MET A 110 -1.53 -3.41 13.04
C MET A 110 -0.73 -2.14 13.27
N MET A 111 -1.25 -1.15 14.01
CA MET A 111 -0.47 0.02 14.41
C MET A 111 0.77 -0.35 15.23
N ARG A 112 0.68 -1.35 16.11
CA ARG A 112 1.84 -1.84 16.89
C ARG A 112 2.81 -2.66 16.06
N VAL A 113 2.30 -3.50 15.16
CA VAL A 113 3.14 -4.26 14.21
C VAL A 113 3.89 -3.29 13.31
N MET A 114 3.21 -2.34 12.68
CA MET A 114 3.82 -1.29 11.87
C MET A 114 4.78 -0.41 12.67
N SER A 115 4.48 -0.12 13.95
CA SER A 115 5.40 0.60 14.83
C SER A 115 6.68 -0.20 15.11
N LYS A 116 6.61 -1.54 15.18
CA LYS A 116 7.78 -2.42 15.32
C LYS A 116 8.55 -2.57 14.01
N SER A 117 7.86 -2.69 12.87
CA SER A 117 8.46 -2.76 11.53
C SER A 117 9.17 -1.47 11.11
N ARG A 118 8.95 -0.36 11.82
CA ARG A 118 9.70 0.90 11.65
C ARG A 118 10.94 0.99 12.56
N GLY A 119 11.12 0.02 13.45
CA GLY A 119 12.31 -0.11 14.30
C GLY A 119 13.38 -0.98 13.64
N ALA A 120 14.64 -0.77 14.01
CA ALA A 120 15.80 -1.49 13.48
C ALA A 120 15.83 -3.02 13.77
N ASP A 121 14.83 -3.55 14.48
CA ASP A 121 14.68 -4.95 14.89
C ASP A 121 13.51 -5.67 14.16
N ALA A 122 13.12 -5.21 12.96
CA ALA A 122 12.14 -5.91 12.14
C ALA A 122 12.71 -7.25 11.64
N ASP A 123 11.89 -8.32 11.65
CA ASP A 123 12.25 -9.66 11.14
C ASP A 123 12.57 -9.69 9.64
N ASP A 124 12.29 -8.60 8.90
CA ASP A 124 12.67 -8.41 7.50
C ASP A 124 13.34 -7.03 7.34
N PRO A 125 14.65 -6.95 7.02
CA PRO A 125 15.40 -5.70 6.98
C PRO A 125 14.93 -4.80 5.83
N HIS A 126 14.38 -3.63 6.17
CA HIS A 126 13.93 -2.67 5.18
C HIS A 126 15.11 -1.81 4.67
N PRO A 127 15.20 -1.48 3.36
CA PRO A 127 16.38 -0.81 2.79
C PRO A 127 16.69 0.57 3.40
N PHE A 128 15.69 1.21 4.01
CA PHE A 128 15.78 2.51 4.68
C PHE A 128 15.93 2.40 6.21
N ASP A 129 16.13 1.22 6.79
CA ASP A 129 16.24 1.08 8.26
C ASP A 129 17.33 1.97 8.87
N GLU A 130 18.49 2.07 8.20
CA GLU A 130 19.54 2.99 8.63
C GLU A 130 19.07 4.45 8.59
N VAL A 131 18.32 4.83 7.56
CA VAL A 131 17.77 6.19 7.39
C VAL A 131 16.77 6.49 8.51
N PHE A 132 15.82 5.58 8.75
CA PHE A 132 14.82 5.74 9.82
C PHE A 132 15.48 5.81 11.20
N ARG A 133 16.47 4.96 11.46
CA ARG A 133 17.23 5.00 12.71
C ARG A 133 17.93 6.35 12.91
N ARG A 134 18.61 6.87 11.87
CA ARG A 134 19.29 8.17 11.94
C ARG A 134 18.33 9.33 12.17
N LEU A 135 17.17 9.28 11.50
CA LEU A 135 16.11 10.27 11.64
C LEU A 135 15.50 10.25 13.05
N GLN A 136 15.15 9.07 13.56
CA GLN A 136 14.63 8.92 14.93
C GLN A 136 15.64 9.43 15.96
N GLN A 137 16.91 9.03 15.84
CA GLN A 137 17.97 9.52 16.73
C GLN A 137 18.14 11.05 16.66
N ALA A 138 17.85 11.69 15.52
CA ALA A 138 17.93 13.14 15.37
C ALA A 138 16.75 13.82 16.07
N GLY A 139 15.55 13.23 15.96
CA GLY A 139 14.35 13.64 16.71
C GLY A 139 14.56 13.53 18.22
N ASP A 140 15.06 12.38 18.70
CA ASP A 140 15.38 12.15 20.12
C ASP A 140 16.38 13.20 20.65
N ARG A 141 17.36 13.57 19.83
CA ARG A 141 18.34 14.61 20.20
C ARG A 141 17.68 15.98 20.23
N LEU A 142 16.82 16.30 19.27
CA LEU A 142 16.11 17.58 19.20
C LEU A 142 15.21 17.79 20.43
N GLU A 143 14.48 16.76 20.86
CA GLU A 143 13.61 16.83 22.05
C GLU A 143 14.33 17.20 23.34
N ARG A 144 15.65 16.96 23.41
CA ARG A 144 16.48 17.18 24.60
C ARG A 144 17.41 18.39 24.44
N ALA A 145 17.47 18.99 23.25
CA ALA A 145 18.37 20.09 22.96
C ALA A 145 17.89 21.37 23.65
N VAL A 146 18.83 22.09 24.26
CA VAL A 146 18.62 23.37 24.92
C VAL A 146 19.64 24.39 24.43
N GLU A 147 20.90 23.96 24.25
CA GLU A 147 22.01 24.83 23.85
C GLU A 147 22.27 24.82 22.33
N ALA A 148 22.89 25.89 21.82
CA ALA A 148 23.16 26.07 20.39
C ALA A 148 24.00 24.93 19.80
N GLU A 149 24.99 24.40 20.53
CA GLU A 149 25.82 23.28 20.09
C GLU A 149 25.01 21.98 19.95
N GLU A 150 23.94 21.81 20.73
CA GLU A 150 23.06 20.65 20.64
C GLU A 150 22.21 20.71 19.38
N TYR A 151 21.69 21.90 19.04
CA TYR A 151 20.99 22.14 17.77
C TYR A 151 21.90 21.98 16.55
N GLN A 152 23.15 22.43 16.62
CA GLN A 152 24.16 22.14 15.59
C GLN A 152 24.39 20.64 15.43
N ALA A 153 24.44 19.88 16.53
CA ALA A 153 24.60 18.43 16.49
C ALA A 153 23.38 17.72 15.88
N VAL A 154 22.15 18.20 16.14
CA VAL A 154 20.95 17.74 15.43
C VAL A 154 21.11 17.98 13.93
N ALA A 155 21.50 19.19 13.52
CA ALA A 155 21.69 19.51 12.11
C ALA A 155 22.76 18.62 11.44
N MET A 156 23.87 18.34 12.13
CA MET A 156 24.90 17.43 11.63
C MET A 156 24.35 16.04 11.37
N GLN A 157 23.51 15.55 12.29
CA GLN A 157 22.91 14.23 12.17
C GLN A 157 21.85 14.17 11.05
N LEU A 158 21.09 15.24 10.86
CA LEU A 158 20.17 15.39 9.74
C LEU A 158 20.92 15.40 8.39
N ARG A 159 22.09 16.04 8.32
CA ARG A 159 22.92 16.05 7.11
C ARG A 159 23.39 14.65 6.73
N GLU A 160 23.84 13.88 7.72
CA GLU A 160 24.23 12.48 7.53
C GLU A 160 23.04 11.59 7.16
N CYS A 161 21.84 11.89 7.67
CA CYS A 161 20.60 11.21 7.28
C CYS A 161 20.31 11.41 5.78
N LEU A 162 20.41 12.65 5.27
CA LEU A 162 20.23 12.96 3.85
C LEU A 162 21.22 12.21 2.95
N LEU A 163 22.49 12.13 3.34
CA LEU A 163 23.48 11.34 2.62
C LEU A 163 23.17 9.84 2.63
N SER A 164 22.62 9.34 3.74
CA SER A 164 22.17 7.95 3.85
C SER A 164 21.00 7.66 2.91
N VAL A 165 20.06 8.60 2.74
CA VAL A 165 19.00 8.52 1.73
C VAL A 165 19.61 8.39 0.33
N SER A 166 20.52 9.28 -0.06
CA SER A 166 21.17 9.19 -1.37
C SER A 166 21.90 7.86 -1.57
N SER A 167 22.55 7.33 -0.54
CA SER A 167 23.24 6.03 -0.59
C SER A 167 22.27 4.87 -0.83
N VAL A 168 21.11 4.86 -0.17
CA VAL A 168 20.06 3.86 -0.40
C VAL A 168 19.52 3.97 -1.83
N MET A 169 19.23 5.18 -2.29
CA MET A 169 18.74 5.43 -3.65
C MET A 169 19.72 4.93 -4.72
N GLN A 170 21.02 5.17 -4.53
CA GLN A 170 22.07 4.67 -5.44
C GLN A 170 22.10 3.15 -5.57
N ARG A 171 21.72 2.42 -4.51
CA ARG A 171 21.66 0.95 -4.53
C ARG A 171 20.36 0.41 -5.10
N ARG A 172 19.27 1.18 -5.03
CA ARG A 172 17.90 0.69 -5.33
C ARG A 172 17.35 1.17 -6.66
N VAL A 173 17.86 2.27 -7.19
CA VAL A 173 17.42 2.82 -8.47
C VAL A 173 18.38 2.37 -9.58
N SER A 174 17.84 1.64 -10.55
CA SER A 174 18.59 1.19 -11.74
C SER A 174 18.75 2.33 -12.73
N LEU A 175 19.93 2.97 -12.72
CA LEU A 175 20.26 4.05 -13.64
C LEU A 175 20.93 3.51 -14.92
N PRO A 176 20.66 4.10 -16.09
CA PRO A 176 21.39 3.82 -17.33
C PRO A 176 22.92 3.91 -17.16
N GLU A 177 23.66 3.03 -17.83
CA GLU A 177 25.12 2.93 -17.71
C GLU A 177 25.86 4.16 -18.26
N ASP A 178 25.25 4.87 -19.21
CA ASP A 178 25.82 6.03 -19.91
C ASP A 178 25.63 7.36 -19.16
N ILE A 179 24.89 7.37 -18.05
CA ILE A 179 24.67 8.58 -17.25
C ILE A 179 25.91 8.94 -16.43
N VAL A 180 26.32 10.20 -16.52
CA VAL A 180 27.36 10.79 -15.67
C VAL A 180 26.88 10.84 -14.22
N ARG A 181 27.53 10.06 -13.35
CA ARG A 181 27.20 9.97 -11.92
C ARG A 181 27.87 11.08 -11.11
N PRO A 182 27.15 11.77 -10.21
CA PRO A 182 27.73 12.74 -9.27
C PRO A 182 28.73 12.11 -8.30
N LYS A 183 29.48 12.94 -7.56
CA LYS A 183 30.33 12.47 -6.46
C LYS A 183 29.46 11.83 -5.38
N ALA A 184 29.97 10.81 -4.67
CA ALA A 184 29.18 10.05 -3.70
C ALA A 184 28.46 10.92 -2.65
N ALA A 185 29.10 11.99 -2.16
CA ALA A 185 28.55 12.90 -1.15
C ALA A 185 27.82 14.13 -1.74
N ASP A 186 27.62 14.19 -3.06
CA ASP A 186 26.89 15.28 -3.71
C ASP A 186 25.38 15.02 -3.66
N PHE A 187 24.78 15.29 -2.50
CA PHE A 187 23.36 15.08 -2.25
C PHE A 187 22.48 15.74 -3.32
N ASN A 188 22.74 17.02 -3.64
CA ASN A 188 21.93 17.76 -4.61
C ASN A 188 22.03 17.16 -6.03
N GLY A 189 23.25 16.83 -6.47
CA GLY A 189 23.46 16.18 -7.77
C GLY A 189 22.74 14.83 -7.85
N TRP A 190 22.81 14.02 -6.79
CA TRP A 190 22.12 12.73 -6.74
C TRP A 190 20.60 12.90 -6.74
N SER A 191 20.06 13.78 -5.91
CA SER A 191 18.62 14.05 -5.83
C SER A 191 18.08 14.54 -7.18
N GLU A 192 18.78 15.44 -7.86
CA GLU A 192 18.38 15.87 -9.20
C GLU A 192 18.36 14.70 -10.21
N LEU A 193 19.40 13.86 -10.21
CA LEU A 193 19.51 12.72 -11.10
C LEU A 193 18.35 11.72 -10.87
N PHE A 194 18.11 11.31 -9.63
CA PHE A 194 17.03 10.37 -9.30
C PHE A 194 15.66 10.94 -9.65
N LEU A 195 15.39 12.20 -9.34
CA LEU A 195 14.10 12.83 -9.62
C LEU A 195 13.86 13.01 -11.12
N ASN A 196 14.90 13.23 -11.92
CA ASN A 196 14.79 13.23 -13.38
C ASN A 196 14.45 11.83 -13.93
N HIS A 197 15.05 10.79 -13.35
CA HIS A 197 14.86 9.41 -13.77
C HIS A 197 13.50 8.84 -13.36
N LEU A 198 13.12 8.97 -12.08
CA LEU A 198 11.91 8.37 -11.51
C LEU A 198 10.62 9.14 -11.84
N CYS A 199 10.74 10.43 -12.16
CA CYS A 199 9.61 11.29 -12.53
C CYS A 199 9.76 11.85 -13.97
N PRO A 200 9.79 11.01 -15.01
CA PRO A 200 10.00 11.48 -16.37
C PRO A 200 8.75 12.17 -16.93
N GLY A 201 8.94 12.94 -18.01
CA GLY A 201 7.86 13.52 -18.80
C GLY A 201 7.20 14.78 -18.23
N ARG A 202 6.23 15.30 -18.99
CA ARG A 202 5.50 16.55 -18.68
C ARG A 202 4.46 16.38 -17.57
N LYS A 203 3.82 15.21 -17.49
CA LYS A 203 2.81 14.89 -16.45
C LYS A 203 3.40 15.02 -15.03
N ASN A 204 4.69 14.71 -14.86
CA ASN A 204 5.39 14.77 -13.58
C ASN A 204 6.22 16.05 -13.38
N GLU A 205 6.05 17.06 -14.24
CA GLU A 205 6.90 18.27 -14.21
C GLU A 205 6.75 19.05 -12.91
N ALA A 206 5.51 19.26 -12.44
CA ALA A 206 5.23 20.00 -11.22
C ALA A 206 5.80 19.29 -9.98
N VAL A 207 5.54 17.98 -9.85
CA VAL A 207 6.05 17.16 -8.73
C VAL A 207 7.58 17.14 -8.75
N ARG A 208 8.20 16.89 -9.91
CA ARG A 208 9.66 16.88 -10.04
C ARG A 208 10.28 18.23 -9.66
N LYS A 209 9.70 19.35 -10.08
CA LYS A 209 10.16 20.69 -9.71
C LYS A 209 10.06 20.93 -8.20
N TYR A 210 8.93 20.54 -7.60
CA TYR A 210 8.73 20.64 -6.15
C TYR A 210 9.78 19.82 -5.39
N LEU A 211 9.95 18.54 -5.73
CA LEU A 211 10.88 17.64 -5.02
C LEU A 211 12.34 18.08 -5.16
N LYS A 212 12.73 18.60 -6.34
CA LYS A 212 14.08 19.17 -6.53
C LYS A 212 14.30 20.39 -5.64
N ALA A 213 13.35 21.32 -5.65
CA ALA A 213 13.42 22.51 -4.81
C ALA A 213 13.42 22.15 -3.32
N HIS A 214 12.57 21.21 -2.91
CA HIS A 214 12.53 20.71 -1.54
C HIS A 214 13.88 20.13 -1.12
N SER A 215 14.47 19.25 -1.95
CA SER A 215 15.79 18.66 -1.68
C SER A 215 16.90 19.71 -1.55
N GLU A 216 16.96 20.67 -2.49
CA GLU A 216 17.94 21.75 -2.49
C GLU A 216 17.82 22.64 -1.24
N LYS A 217 16.59 23.08 -0.91
CA LYS A 217 16.35 23.98 0.22
C LYS A 217 16.55 23.28 1.56
N THR A 218 16.16 22.02 1.69
CA THR A 218 16.41 21.23 2.90
C THR A 218 17.90 21.02 3.14
N TRP A 219 18.66 20.66 2.10
CA TRP A 219 20.12 20.53 2.20
C TRP A 219 20.80 21.85 2.61
N ALA A 220 20.37 22.97 2.03
CA ALA A 220 20.88 24.29 2.36
C ALA A 220 20.55 24.70 3.81
N LEU A 221 19.33 24.47 4.27
CA LEU A 221 18.89 24.77 5.63
C LEU A 221 19.68 23.98 6.66
N VAL A 222 19.77 22.66 6.48
CA VAL A 222 20.54 21.80 7.38
C VAL A 222 22.01 22.21 7.40
N GLY A 223 22.60 22.48 6.23
CA GLY A 223 23.98 22.95 6.13
C GLY A 223 24.23 24.30 6.82
N ALA A 224 23.29 25.24 6.75
CA ALA A 224 23.40 26.50 7.47
C ALA A 224 23.41 26.27 9.00
N LEU A 225 22.51 25.43 9.51
CA LEU A 225 22.40 25.13 10.93
C LEU A 225 23.63 24.42 11.50
N THR A 226 24.34 23.60 10.70
CA THR A 226 25.59 22.95 11.15
C THR A 226 26.71 23.95 11.48
N HIS A 227 26.61 25.20 11.02
CA HIS A 227 27.61 26.24 11.24
C HIS A 227 27.09 27.43 12.03
N ASP A 228 25.83 27.41 12.45
CA ASP A 228 25.19 28.53 13.14
C ASP A 228 25.51 28.49 14.64
N ARG A 229 26.35 29.42 15.10
CA ARG A 229 26.74 29.54 16.51
C ARG A 229 25.59 29.92 17.44
N ASN A 230 24.49 30.40 16.88
CA ASN A 230 23.27 30.73 17.61
C ASN A 230 22.11 29.86 17.09
N ALA A 231 22.37 28.59 16.73
CA ALA A 231 21.32 27.69 16.30
C ALA A 231 20.22 27.58 17.37
N GLU A 232 18.97 27.69 16.94
CA GLU A 232 17.79 27.71 17.81
C GLU A 232 16.87 26.51 17.53
N GLU A 233 15.91 26.30 18.44
CA GLU A 233 14.91 25.23 18.36
C GLU A 233 14.06 25.31 17.10
N MET A 234 13.51 26.48 16.77
CA MET A 234 12.54 26.63 15.70
C MET A 234 13.14 26.26 14.32
N PRO A 235 14.30 26.80 13.89
CA PRO A 235 14.93 26.37 12.64
C PRO A 235 15.30 24.88 12.62
N SER A 236 15.73 24.33 13.76
CA SER A 236 16.11 22.91 13.88
C SER A 236 14.90 21.99 13.77
N SER A 237 13.77 22.38 14.34
CA SER A 237 12.48 21.69 14.21
C SER A 237 11.95 21.72 12.78
N ILE A 238 12.04 22.86 12.10
CA ILE A 238 11.71 22.95 10.67
C ILE A 238 12.61 22.04 9.84
N ALA A 239 13.92 22.04 10.11
CA ALA A 239 14.86 21.16 9.41
C ALA A 239 14.53 19.68 9.64
N MET A 240 14.17 19.28 10.86
CA MET A 240 13.74 17.92 11.17
C MET A 240 12.50 17.52 10.36
N ALA A 241 11.45 18.36 10.36
CA ALA A 241 10.22 18.10 9.61
C ALA A 241 10.47 18.04 8.09
N ALA A 242 11.35 18.90 7.56
CA ALA A 242 11.72 18.91 6.15
C ALA A 242 12.47 17.64 5.73
N VAL A 243 13.38 17.14 6.58
CA VAL A 243 14.10 15.87 6.33
C VAL A 243 13.15 14.67 6.44
N ASP A 244 12.25 14.63 7.41
CA ASP A 244 11.25 13.56 7.54
C ASP A 244 10.33 13.47 6.30
N THR A 245 9.85 14.63 5.84
CA THR A 245 9.06 14.72 4.60
C THR A 245 9.88 14.23 3.40
N LEU A 246 11.15 14.66 3.29
CA LEU A 246 12.02 14.24 2.19
C LEU A 246 12.28 12.73 2.19
N VAL A 247 12.53 12.13 3.36
CA VAL A 247 12.70 10.68 3.51
C VAL A 247 11.43 9.96 3.04
N THR A 248 10.26 10.46 3.43
CA THR A 248 8.96 9.89 3.02
C THR A 248 8.74 10.00 1.52
N ASP A 249 9.02 11.16 0.91
CA ASP A 249 8.91 11.38 -0.54
C ASP A 249 9.80 10.40 -1.32
N HIS A 250 11.06 10.23 -0.91
CA HIS A 250 12.01 9.35 -1.58
C HIS A 250 11.65 7.88 -1.43
N LEU A 251 11.15 7.49 -0.25
CA LEU A 251 10.64 6.14 -0.03
C LEU A 251 9.48 5.82 -0.96
N GLN A 252 8.51 6.74 -1.08
CA GLN A 252 7.37 6.57 -1.97
C GLN A 252 7.81 6.40 -3.43
N LEU A 253 8.80 7.16 -3.88
CA LEU A 253 9.34 7.02 -5.23
C LEU A 253 10.00 5.67 -5.47
N VAL A 254 10.79 5.16 -4.51
CA VAL A 254 11.43 3.84 -4.62
C VAL A 254 10.39 2.73 -4.58
N MET A 255 9.40 2.81 -3.69
CA MET A 255 8.32 1.85 -3.62
C MET A 255 7.49 1.85 -4.92
N GLN A 256 7.21 3.02 -5.50
CA GLN A 256 6.48 3.11 -6.77
C GLN A 256 7.23 2.43 -7.92
N GLU A 257 8.56 2.57 -7.98
CA GLU A 257 9.39 1.90 -8.97
C GLU A 257 9.40 0.38 -8.79
N GLN A 258 9.27 -0.09 -7.54
CA GLN A 258 9.30 -1.52 -7.20
C GLN A 258 7.93 -2.21 -7.30
N VAL A 259 6.83 -1.49 -7.10
CA VAL A 259 5.47 -2.05 -6.98
C VAL A 259 4.65 -1.96 -8.27
N ALA A 260 4.95 -1.03 -9.18
CA ALA A 260 4.09 -0.77 -10.33
C ALA A 260 4.81 -0.99 -11.66
N ARG A 261 4.67 -2.19 -12.25
CA ARG A 261 4.92 -2.37 -13.68
C ARG A 261 3.90 -1.56 -14.50
N PHE A 262 2.70 -1.34 -13.96
CA PHE A 262 1.61 -0.59 -14.59
C PHE A 262 1.07 0.55 -13.70
N LYS A 263 1.19 1.81 -14.16
CA LYS A 263 0.66 3.01 -13.47
C LYS A 263 -0.77 3.38 -13.88
N GLU A 264 -1.20 2.92 -15.05
CA GLU A 264 -2.55 3.06 -15.62
C GLU A 264 -2.88 1.72 -16.28
N CYS A 265 -4.15 1.29 -16.20
CA CYS A 265 -4.58 0.05 -16.82
C CYS A 265 -4.37 0.12 -18.34
N PRO A 266 -3.67 -0.83 -18.96
CA PRO A 266 -3.43 -0.80 -20.40
C PRO A 266 -4.72 -0.95 -21.23
N ASN A 267 -5.78 -1.53 -20.64
CA ASN A 267 -7.07 -1.71 -21.30
C ASN A 267 -7.96 -0.46 -21.19
N CYS A 268 -8.17 0.09 -19.98
CA CYS A 268 -9.16 1.16 -19.75
C CYS A 268 -8.61 2.51 -19.26
N ASN A 269 -7.28 2.65 -19.10
CA ASN A 269 -6.61 3.82 -18.51
C ASN A 269 -7.01 4.17 -17.06
N SER A 270 -7.76 3.31 -16.37
CA SER A 270 -8.05 3.50 -14.95
C SER A 270 -6.77 3.41 -14.11
N ARG A 271 -6.69 4.24 -13.07
CA ARG A 271 -5.61 4.22 -12.07
C ARG A 271 -5.87 3.29 -10.89
N LYS A 272 -7.02 2.60 -10.89
CA LYS A 272 -7.37 1.63 -9.85
C LYS A 272 -6.64 0.31 -10.09
N ILE A 273 -5.31 0.35 -10.04
CA ILE A 273 -4.43 -0.82 -10.15
C ILE A 273 -4.19 -1.38 -8.76
N ARG A 274 -4.37 -2.69 -8.61
CA ARG A 274 -4.10 -3.46 -7.39
C ARG A 274 -2.97 -4.43 -7.67
N SER A 275 -2.09 -4.66 -6.69
CA SER A 275 -0.99 -5.61 -6.80
C SER A 275 -1.29 -6.83 -5.94
N HIS A 276 -1.07 -8.00 -6.51
CA HIS A 276 -1.34 -9.32 -5.94
C HIS A 276 -0.09 -10.17 -6.04
N PHE A 277 0.03 -11.21 -5.21
CA PHE A 277 1.15 -12.13 -5.25
C PHE A 277 0.61 -13.54 -5.49
N ASP A 278 1.05 -14.18 -6.58
CA ASP A 278 0.77 -15.58 -6.82
C ASP A 278 2.05 -16.41 -6.66
N ILE A 279 2.01 -17.34 -5.71
CA ILE A 279 3.09 -18.29 -5.41
C ILE A 279 3.29 -19.33 -6.51
N LEU A 280 2.31 -19.52 -7.39
CA LEU A 280 2.34 -20.49 -8.49
C LEU A 280 3.04 -19.95 -9.74
N ILE A 281 3.35 -18.65 -9.81
CA ILE A 281 4.17 -18.11 -10.89
C ILE A 281 5.61 -18.57 -10.68
N GLU A 282 6.09 -19.47 -11.53
CA GLU A 282 7.46 -20.00 -11.45
C GLU A 282 8.52 -18.90 -11.66
N PRO A 283 9.70 -18.99 -11.01
CA PRO A 283 10.17 -20.11 -10.20
C PRO A 283 9.83 -20.03 -8.69
N ASP A 284 9.57 -18.85 -8.15
CA ASP A 284 9.45 -18.62 -6.68
C ASP A 284 8.21 -17.78 -6.28
N GLY A 285 7.23 -17.65 -7.18
CA GLY A 285 6.11 -16.72 -7.04
C GLY A 285 6.44 -15.31 -7.54
N GLU A 286 5.48 -14.64 -8.16
CA GLU A 286 5.66 -13.29 -8.68
C GLU A 286 4.45 -12.40 -8.34
N TYR A 287 4.70 -11.10 -8.26
CA TYR A 287 3.64 -10.13 -8.17
C TYR A 287 3.00 -9.91 -9.55
N TYR A 288 1.67 -9.81 -9.59
CA TYR A 288 0.91 -9.39 -10.76
C TYR A 288 -0.07 -8.27 -10.38
N GLU A 289 -0.62 -7.60 -11.38
CA GLU A 289 -1.48 -6.44 -11.21
C GLU A 289 -2.86 -6.66 -11.84
N THR A 290 -3.92 -6.20 -11.17
CA THR A 290 -5.27 -6.15 -11.75
C THR A 290 -5.86 -4.76 -11.74
N CYS A 291 -6.78 -4.49 -12.67
CA CYS A 291 -7.53 -3.24 -12.74
C CYS A 291 -8.90 -3.39 -12.10
N GLY A 292 -9.13 -2.74 -10.96
CA GLY A 292 -10.44 -2.75 -10.28
C GLY A 292 -11.54 -1.91 -10.96
N SER A 293 -11.39 -1.57 -12.25
CA SER A 293 -12.38 -0.87 -13.08
C SER A 293 -12.80 -1.64 -14.33
N CYS A 294 -11.96 -2.53 -14.86
CA CYS A 294 -12.25 -3.30 -16.07
C CYS A 294 -11.77 -4.76 -15.99
N ASP A 295 -11.30 -5.16 -14.80
CA ASP A 295 -10.85 -6.51 -14.44
C ASP A 295 -9.68 -7.07 -15.26
N TRP A 296 -9.00 -6.22 -16.03
CA TRP A 296 -7.73 -6.55 -16.68
C TRP A 296 -6.71 -7.09 -15.66
N SER A 297 -5.93 -8.10 -16.03
CA SER A 297 -4.87 -8.69 -15.21
C SER A 297 -3.55 -8.84 -15.99
N SER A 298 -2.42 -8.60 -15.33
CA SER A 298 -1.08 -8.94 -15.86
C SER A 298 -0.63 -10.36 -15.50
N HIS A 299 -1.49 -11.16 -14.86
CA HIS A 299 -1.19 -12.54 -14.48
C HIS A 299 -0.86 -13.39 -15.73
N PRO A 300 0.20 -14.22 -15.72
CA PRO A 300 0.56 -15.06 -16.87
C PRO A 300 -0.55 -16.02 -17.35
N GLY A 301 -1.47 -16.38 -16.46
CA GLY A 301 -2.64 -17.20 -16.77
C GLY A 301 -3.90 -16.42 -17.19
N TYR A 302 -3.81 -15.10 -17.36
CA TYR A 302 -4.95 -14.27 -17.81
C TYR A 302 -5.13 -14.37 -19.32
N GLU A 303 -6.18 -15.06 -19.76
CA GLU A 303 -6.62 -15.04 -21.15
C GLU A 303 -7.41 -13.75 -21.40
N ASP A 304 -6.83 -12.87 -22.20
CA ASP A 304 -7.46 -11.64 -22.64
C ASP A 304 -8.60 -12.06 -23.59
N ASP A 305 -9.85 -12.02 -23.13
CA ASP A 305 -11.05 -12.12 -23.98
C ASP A 305 -11.12 -10.88 -24.89
N VAL A 306 -10.12 -10.74 -25.77
CA VAL A 306 -10.20 -9.86 -26.92
C VAL A 306 -11.23 -10.50 -27.82
N VAL A 307 -12.48 -10.07 -27.65
CA VAL A 307 -13.52 -10.24 -28.65
C VAL A 307 -12.92 -9.76 -29.96
N GLU A 308 -12.51 -10.72 -30.79
CA GLU A 308 -12.15 -10.49 -32.18
C GLU A 308 -13.30 -9.66 -32.76
N LYS A 309 -13.01 -8.41 -33.11
CA LYS A 309 -13.87 -7.68 -34.04
C LYS A 309 -13.71 -8.39 -35.39
N GLU A 310 -14.47 -9.47 -35.55
CA GLU A 310 -14.74 -10.07 -36.86
C GLU A 310 -15.16 -8.95 -37.80
N GLY A 311 -14.53 -8.94 -38.97
CA GLY A 311 -14.68 -7.89 -39.96
C GLY A 311 -16.14 -7.73 -40.38
N VAL A 312 -16.65 -6.51 -40.25
CA VAL A 312 -17.76 -6.06 -41.09
C VAL A 312 -17.14 -5.51 -42.37
N ASN A 313 -16.96 -6.41 -43.33
CA ASN A 313 -17.07 -6.06 -44.74
C ASN A 313 -18.56 -5.90 -45.04
N GLY A 314 -18.97 -4.69 -45.42
CA GLY A 314 -20.31 -4.31 -45.83
C GLY A 314 -20.44 -2.81 -45.99
#